data_AF-A0A8G0PIJ3-F1
#
_entry.id   AF-A0A8G0PIJ3-F1
#
_cell.length_a   1.000
_cell.length_b   1.000
_cell.length_c   1.000
_cell.angle_alpha   90.00
_cell.angle_beta   90.00
_cell.angle_gamma   90.00
#
_symmetry.space_group_name_H-M   'P 1'
#
loop_
_entity.id
_entity.type
_entity.pdbx_description
1 polymer ?
#
loop_
_entity_poly.entity_id
_entity_poly.type
_entity_poly.pdbx_seq_one_letter_code
_entity_poly.pdbx_strand_id
1 'polypeptide(L)'
;MIYSIFPRWPTNVDIVDWPDELSPANKMLIGRVYPPIMSTESKVEITDPLKKDLELAIGITHFDLKAKTNMQLAAYPDSWNPSTKSTFNLHLSSKKGTTMFSAGFQACIKSEKPSKDEKPFKNVPRVVVWLQAFDFEFQKGNSYAVNAYAEDEDCDGFTIHVDALHGARLNSAMVSWVVYEQDPPGIMSGRLNFETFKKRQGDNSKWPEKHCVKLKKLGEWQLTRLYAGVSKFNFDPRWNLRMAVNVNCQDSSFEIDACTWADSVCNSVEVSYIAVCI
;
A
#
# COMPACT_ATOMS: atom_id res chain seq x y z
N MET A 1 4.28 -2.95 33.85
CA MET A 1 3.87 -1.57 34.21
C MET A 1 3.44 -0.91 32.91
N ILE A 2 2.12 -0.86 32.65
CA ILE A 2 1.53 -0.27 31.44
C ILE A 2 0.36 0.57 31.93
N TYR A 3 0.35 1.86 31.60
CA TYR A 3 -0.72 2.78 31.95
C TYR A 3 -1.71 2.92 30.81
N SER A 4 -3.00 2.95 31.18
CA SER A 4 -4.16 3.24 30.35
C SER A 4 -4.78 4.58 30.79
N ILE A 5 -5.18 5.44 29.84
CA ILE A 5 -6.03 6.61 30.13
C ILE A 5 -7.01 6.85 28.96
N PHE A 6 -8.32 6.87 29.27
CA PHE A 6 -9.41 7.49 28.48
C PHE A 6 -9.81 8.82 29.17
N PRO A 7 -10.47 9.77 28.48
CA PRO A 7 -11.87 10.07 28.87
C PRO A 7 -12.85 10.59 27.77
N ARG A 8 -14.09 10.07 27.86
CA ARG A 8 -15.50 10.54 27.63
C ARG A 8 -15.95 11.73 26.72
N TRP A 9 -17.18 11.54 26.19
CA TRP A 9 -18.08 12.30 25.27
C TRP A 9 -18.96 13.41 25.93
N PRO A 10 -19.71 14.25 25.14
CA PRO A 10 -21.21 14.19 25.07
C PRO A 10 -21.81 14.52 23.65
N THR A 11 -22.75 13.75 23.06
CA THR A 11 -24.25 13.71 23.04
C THR A 11 -25.04 14.85 22.35
N ASN A 12 -25.90 14.42 21.40
CA ASN A 12 -27.04 15.05 20.69
C ASN A 12 -26.77 15.88 19.41
N VAL A 13 -27.35 15.41 18.28
CA VAL A 13 -28.20 16.12 17.29
C VAL A 13 -28.50 15.16 16.11
N ASP A 14 -29.71 15.30 15.58
CA ASP A 14 -30.55 14.38 14.82
C ASP A 14 -30.04 13.84 13.47
N ILE A 15 -30.62 12.69 13.12
CA ILE A 15 -30.33 11.77 12.01
C ILE A 15 -31.01 12.26 10.72
N VAL A 16 -30.30 12.16 9.60
CA VAL A 16 -30.87 12.12 8.25
C VAL A 16 -30.29 10.90 7.53
N ASP A 17 -31.16 9.96 7.18
CA ASP A 17 -30.83 8.64 6.63
C ASP A 17 -30.34 8.67 5.18
N TRP A 18 -29.34 7.83 4.90
CA TRP A 18 -29.01 7.26 3.58
C TRP A 18 -29.18 5.73 3.68
N PRO A 19 -29.46 5.03 2.56
CA PRO A 19 -30.19 3.77 2.54
C PRO A 19 -29.40 2.57 3.09
N ASP A 20 -30.12 1.75 3.86
CA ASP A 20 -29.72 0.69 4.80
C ASP A 20 -29.09 -0.60 4.24
N GLU A 21 -28.50 -0.63 3.04
CA GLU A 21 -28.20 -1.93 2.39
C GLU A 21 -26.77 -2.46 2.50
N LEU A 22 -25.96 -2.05 3.49
CA LEU A 22 -24.70 -2.76 3.79
C LEU A 22 -24.63 -3.23 5.24
N SER A 23 -24.61 -4.54 5.42
CA SER A 23 -24.63 -5.18 6.74
C SER A 23 -23.37 -4.85 7.57
N PRO A 24 -23.46 -4.88 8.92
CA PRO A 24 -22.33 -4.65 9.83
C PRO A 24 -21.10 -5.56 9.63
N ALA A 25 -21.21 -6.60 8.80
CA ALA A 25 -20.14 -7.55 8.47
C ALA A 25 -19.01 -6.96 7.59
N ASN A 26 -19.19 -5.78 6.99
CA ASN A 26 -18.29 -5.27 5.94
C ASN A 26 -17.24 -4.24 6.43
N LYS A 27 -16.63 -4.39 7.62
CA LYS A 27 -15.73 -3.36 8.22
C LYS A 27 -14.34 -3.89 8.65
N MET A 28 -13.32 -3.00 8.64
CA MET A 28 -11.87 -3.27 8.48
C MET A 28 -10.98 -2.73 9.64
N LEU A 29 -9.83 -3.37 9.98
CA LEU A 29 -8.94 -3.09 11.15
C LEU A 29 -7.43 -2.81 10.83
N ILE A 30 -6.69 -2.00 11.65
CA ILE A 30 -5.37 -1.34 11.31
C ILE A 30 -4.40 -1.08 12.52
N GLY A 31 -3.08 -0.90 12.28
CA GLY A 31 -2.00 -0.42 13.19
C GLY A 31 -0.82 0.31 12.46
N ARG A 32 0.04 1.11 13.18
CA ARG A 32 1.16 1.96 12.66
C ARG A 32 2.43 1.93 13.54
N VAL A 33 3.62 2.27 12.98
CA VAL A 33 4.90 2.62 13.68
C VAL A 33 5.69 3.70 12.90
N TYR A 34 6.46 4.62 13.55
CA TYR A 34 7.18 5.83 12.99
C TYR A 34 8.72 5.86 13.31
N PRO A 35 9.65 6.56 12.56
CA PRO A 35 9.90 8.05 12.56
C PRO A 35 10.48 8.68 11.22
N PRO A 36 10.79 10.01 11.11
CA PRO A 36 10.62 10.87 9.90
C PRO A 36 11.87 11.03 8.99
N ILE A 37 11.74 11.65 7.79
CA ILE A 37 12.66 12.65 7.15
C ILE A 37 12.05 13.24 5.84
N MET A 38 12.24 14.55 5.57
CA MET A 38 12.03 15.38 4.35
C MET A 38 11.09 14.87 3.24
N SER A 39 9.98 15.59 3.05
CA SER A 39 8.83 15.21 2.21
C SER A 39 8.57 16.12 1.00
N THR A 40 8.09 15.55 -0.10
CA THR A 40 7.22 16.22 -1.07
C THR A 40 5.75 16.08 -0.64
N GLU A 41 4.93 17.10 -0.86
CA GLU A 41 3.55 17.20 -0.35
C GLU A 41 2.51 17.17 -1.47
N SER A 42 1.37 16.52 -1.22
CA SER A 42 0.16 16.61 -2.05
C SER A 42 -1.07 16.74 -1.17
N LYS A 43 -1.91 17.74 -1.44
CA LYS A 43 -3.12 18.04 -0.67
C LYS A 43 -4.29 17.21 -1.19
N VAL A 44 -5.03 16.56 -0.30
CA VAL A 44 -6.27 15.85 -0.62
C VAL A 44 -7.44 16.51 0.08
N GLU A 45 -8.50 16.82 -0.66
CA GLU A 45 -9.73 17.39 -0.13
C GLU A 45 -10.84 16.33 -0.09
N ILE A 46 -11.46 16.15 1.07
CA ILE A 46 -12.56 15.21 1.28
C ILE A 46 -13.87 15.99 1.28
N THR A 47 -14.77 15.65 0.35
CA THR A 47 -16.02 16.39 0.11
C THR A 47 -17.14 16.04 1.10
N ASP A 48 -16.98 15.00 1.91
CA ASP A 48 -17.92 14.65 2.99
C ASP A 48 -17.19 13.99 4.19
N PRO A 49 -16.95 14.74 5.29
CA PRO A 49 -16.18 14.28 6.44
C PRO A 49 -17.05 13.68 7.56
N LEU A 50 -18.25 13.15 7.28
CA LEU A 50 -19.17 12.71 8.33
C LEU A 50 -18.64 11.54 9.17
N LYS A 51 -18.03 11.94 10.30
CA LYS A 51 -17.86 11.26 11.59
C LYS A 51 -17.27 9.86 11.52
N LYS A 52 -15.93 9.80 11.50
CA LYS A 52 -15.05 9.09 12.46
C LYS A 52 -13.63 8.97 11.86
N ASP A 53 -12.63 8.70 12.70
CA ASP A 53 -11.20 8.75 12.39
C ASP A 53 -10.87 8.10 11.03
N LEU A 54 -10.73 8.93 9.99
CA LEU A 54 -10.40 8.47 8.65
C LEU A 54 -8.97 7.97 8.65
N GLU A 55 -8.82 6.66 8.44
CA GLU A 55 -7.52 6.05 8.29
C GLU A 55 -7.21 5.77 6.81
N LEU A 56 -5.95 5.93 6.43
CA LEU A 56 -5.49 5.76 5.06
C LEU A 56 -4.59 4.54 4.96
N ALA A 57 -4.82 3.73 3.95
CA ALA A 57 -3.86 2.73 3.49
C ALA A 57 -3.03 3.39 2.41
N ILE A 58 -1.71 3.27 2.49
CA ILE A 58 -0.81 3.86 1.50
C ILE A 58 0.13 2.76 1.01
N GLY A 59 0.13 2.55 -0.30
CA GLY A 59 1.07 1.66 -0.96
C GLY A 59 1.98 2.43 -1.89
N ILE A 60 3.29 2.21 -1.76
CA ILE A 60 4.26 2.72 -2.74
C ILE A 60 3.99 2.04 -4.09
N THR A 61 3.93 2.83 -5.15
CA THR A 61 3.71 2.37 -6.54
C THR A 61 4.88 2.72 -7.44
N HIS A 62 5.68 3.72 -7.09
CA HIS A 62 6.78 4.21 -7.92
C HIS A 62 7.96 4.64 -7.07
N PHE A 63 9.18 4.36 -7.54
CA PHE A 63 10.42 4.92 -6.99
C PHE A 63 11.58 4.85 -7.98
N ASP A 64 12.45 5.85 -7.94
CA ASP A 64 13.75 5.91 -8.60
C ASP A 64 14.81 6.37 -7.58
N LEU A 65 15.60 5.42 -7.10
CA LEU A 65 16.57 5.60 -6.02
C LEU A 65 17.97 5.21 -6.50
N LYS A 66 18.97 6.04 -6.18
CA LYS A 66 20.37 5.77 -6.50
C LYS A 66 20.93 4.60 -5.69
N ALA A 67 21.62 3.68 -6.36
CA ALA A 67 22.34 2.59 -5.74
C ALA A 67 23.55 3.04 -4.93
N LYS A 68 24.09 2.09 -4.16
CA LYS A 68 25.38 2.22 -3.45
C LYS A 68 25.40 3.35 -2.42
N THR A 69 24.22 3.70 -1.93
CA THR A 69 23.99 4.61 -0.80
C THR A 69 22.93 3.99 0.09
N ASN A 70 22.82 4.46 1.33
CA ASN A 70 21.65 4.15 2.15
C ASN A 70 20.39 4.60 1.42
N MET A 71 19.33 3.82 1.53
CA MET A 71 18.08 4.08 0.83
C MET A 71 16.96 4.11 1.83
N GLN A 72 16.27 5.22 1.90
CA GLN A 72 14.99 5.27 2.56
C GLN A 72 13.95 5.92 1.66
N LEU A 73 12.78 5.30 1.62
CA LEU A 73 11.56 5.88 1.10
C LEU A 73 10.45 5.69 2.11
N ALA A 74 9.62 6.71 2.32
CA ALA A 74 8.42 6.61 3.15
C ALA A 74 7.29 7.44 2.56
N ALA A 75 6.09 6.87 2.48
CA ALA A 75 4.86 7.57 2.16
C ALA A 75 3.97 7.64 3.41
N TYR A 76 3.44 8.80 3.79
CA TYR A 76 2.62 8.92 5.01
C TYR A 76 1.68 10.13 4.96
N PRO A 77 0.52 10.08 5.65
CA PRO A 77 -0.29 11.27 5.85
C PRO A 77 0.27 12.13 6.99
N ASP A 78 0.08 13.44 6.93
CA ASP A 78 0.26 14.32 8.09
C ASP A 78 -0.79 14.08 9.17
N SER A 79 -0.61 14.77 10.29
CA SER A 79 -1.64 14.86 11.32
C SER A 79 -2.87 15.58 10.75
N TRP A 80 -4.02 14.92 10.85
CA TRP A 80 -5.33 15.50 10.55
C TRP A 80 -5.47 16.89 11.15
N ASN A 81 -5.79 17.89 10.31
CA ASN A 81 -5.98 19.25 10.78
C ASN A 81 -7.33 19.38 11.51
N PRO A 82 -7.34 19.57 12.85
CA PRO A 82 -8.58 19.61 13.62
C PRO A 82 -9.47 20.80 13.28
N SER A 83 -8.89 21.86 12.72
CA SER A 83 -9.56 23.12 12.40
C SER A 83 -10.33 23.07 11.08
N THR A 84 -9.86 22.31 10.09
CA THR A 84 -10.53 22.18 8.78
C THR A 84 -11.39 20.93 8.67
N LYS A 85 -11.10 19.87 9.45
CA LYS A 85 -11.85 18.60 9.48
C LYS A 85 -12.13 17.96 8.10
N SER A 86 -11.36 18.29 7.06
CA SER A 86 -11.65 17.80 5.70
C SER A 86 -10.41 17.61 4.82
N THR A 87 -9.21 17.91 5.33
CA THR A 87 -7.98 17.84 4.54
C THR A 87 -6.82 17.27 5.34
N PHE A 88 -6.04 16.45 4.67
CA PHE A 88 -4.70 16.01 5.12
C PHE A 88 -3.75 16.14 3.93
N ASN A 89 -2.46 16.29 4.22
CA ASN A 89 -1.40 16.20 3.23
C ASN A 89 -0.83 14.79 3.21
N LEU A 90 -0.54 14.30 2.01
CA LEU A 90 0.23 13.10 1.83
C LEU A 90 1.67 13.50 1.52
N HIS A 91 2.58 12.89 2.28
CA HIS A 91 4.01 13.11 2.21
C HIS A 91 4.68 11.92 1.56
N LEU A 92 5.70 12.20 0.75
CA LEU A 92 6.63 11.21 0.23
C LEU A 92 8.05 11.65 0.48
N SER A 93 8.84 10.80 1.13
CA SER A 93 9.95 11.27 1.94
C SER A 93 11.16 10.33 1.90
N SER A 94 12.37 10.86 2.12
CA SER A 94 13.62 10.06 2.08
C SER A 94 14.69 10.55 3.07
N LYS A 95 15.48 9.65 3.68
CA LYS A 95 16.56 10.01 4.64
C LYS A 95 17.72 10.76 3.97
N LYS A 96 18.42 11.57 4.77
CA LYS A 96 19.78 12.06 4.45
C LYS A 96 20.67 10.88 4.03
N GLY A 97 21.34 11.02 2.89
CA GLY A 97 22.15 9.96 2.28
C GLY A 97 21.42 9.17 1.19
N THR A 98 20.10 9.25 1.11
CA THR A 98 19.33 8.76 -0.04
C THR A 98 19.40 9.78 -1.16
N THR A 99 19.68 9.34 -2.38
CA THR A 99 19.43 10.15 -3.58
C THR A 99 18.18 9.59 -4.26
N MET A 100 17.07 10.30 -4.11
CA MET A 100 15.78 9.99 -4.73
C MET A 100 15.57 10.90 -5.93
N PHE A 101 15.34 10.32 -7.10
CA PHE A 101 15.04 11.06 -8.33
C PHE A 101 13.54 11.27 -8.51
N SER A 102 12.73 10.27 -8.14
CA SER A 102 11.27 10.35 -8.14
C SER A 102 10.68 9.24 -7.27
N ALA A 103 9.44 9.41 -6.83
CA ALA A 103 8.66 8.37 -6.17
C ALA A 103 7.16 8.68 -6.26
N GLY A 104 6.32 7.68 -6.02
CA GLY A 104 4.86 7.79 -6.04
C GLY A 104 4.19 6.70 -5.19
N PHE A 105 2.94 6.95 -4.82
CA PHE A 105 2.15 6.05 -3.99
C PHE A 105 0.68 6.13 -4.41
N GLN A 106 -0.12 5.16 -3.97
CA GLN A 106 -1.57 5.19 -4.02
C GLN A 106 -2.13 5.13 -2.60
N ALA A 107 -3.21 5.87 -2.35
CA ALA A 107 -3.90 5.89 -1.06
C ALA A 107 -5.33 5.33 -1.19
N CYS A 108 -5.74 4.53 -0.21
CA CYS A 108 -7.10 4.01 -0.05
C CYS A 108 -7.67 4.51 1.28
N ILE A 109 -8.86 5.13 1.25
CA ILE A 109 -9.57 5.56 2.45
C ILE A 109 -10.22 4.34 3.09
N LYS A 110 -10.03 4.17 4.40
CA LYS A 110 -10.59 3.08 5.19
C LYS A 110 -11.77 3.58 6.01
N SER A 111 -12.76 2.71 6.22
CA SER A 111 -13.86 2.95 7.15
C SER A 111 -13.71 2.12 8.44
N GLU A 112 -14.46 2.53 9.45
CA GLU A 112 -14.26 2.35 10.90
C GLU A 112 -14.11 0.96 11.54
N LYS A 113 -13.64 1.04 12.79
CA LYS A 113 -13.40 -0.02 13.78
C LYS A 113 -14.68 -0.74 14.27
N PRO A 114 -14.66 -2.08 14.45
CA PRO A 114 -15.71 -2.82 15.14
C PRO A 114 -15.84 -2.41 16.62
N SER A 115 -17.04 -2.64 17.17
CA SER A 115 -17.32 -2.44 18.59
C SER A 115 -16.46 -3.36 19.46
N LYS A 116 -16.17 -2.98 20.70
CA LYS A 116 -15.24 -3.71 21.60
C LYS A 116 -15.71 -5.11 22.01
N ASP A 117 -16.94 -5.47 21.71
CA ASP A 117 -17.64 -6.59 22.37
C ASP A 117 -17.94 -7.77 21.42
N GLU A 118 -17.45 -7.74 20.18
CA GLU A 118 -17.64 -8.82 19.19
C GLU A 118 -16.29 -9.40 18.73
N LYS A 119 -16.32 -10.67 18.24
CA LYS A 119 -15.18 -11.24 17.50
C LYS A 119 -14.80 -10.28 16.37
N PRO A 120 -13.49 -10.08 16.09
CA PRO A 120 -13.05 -9.07 15.13
C PRO A 120 -13.53 -9.37 13.71
N PHE A 121 -13.71 -10.65 13.35
CA PHE A 121 -14.26 -11.06 12.05
C PHE A 121 -15.24 -12.23 12.19
N LYS A 122 -16.33 -12.23 11.41
CA LYS A 122 -17.27 -13.35 11.34
C LYS A 122 -16.69 -14.52 10.55
N ASN A 123 -16.00 -14.20 9.46
CA ASN A 123 -15.30 -15.15 8.59
C ASN A 123 -13.80 -14.84 8.59
N VAL A 124 -12.98 -15.82 8.21
CA VAL A 124 -11.55 -15.59 7.98
C VAL A 124 -11.38 -14.40 7.05
N PRO A 125 -10.64 -13.34 7.43
CA PRO A 125 -10.56 -12.15 6.62
C PRO A 125 -9.55 -12.30 5.48
N ARG A 126 -9.71 -11.50 4.44
CA ARG A 126 -8.67 -11.25 3.43
C ARG A 126 -7.87 -10.02 3.82
N VAL A 127 -6.55 -10.18 3.92
CA VAL A 127 -5.62 -9.11 4.27
C VAL A 127 -4.79 -8.73 3.04
N VAL A 128 -4.83 -7.45 2.68
CA VAL A 128 -4.00 -6.87 1.61
C VAL A 128 -2.95 -5.99 2.25
N VAL A 129 -1.68 -6.31 2.03
CA VAL A 129 -0.54 -5.60 2.62
C VAL A 129 0.23 -4.86 1.53
N TRP A 130 0.59 -3.61 1.81
CA TRP A 130 1.43 -2.77 0.97
C TRP A 130 2.61 -2.20 1.75
N LEU A 131 3.76 -2.11 1.09
CA LEU A 131 4.90 -1.36 1.60
C LEU A 131 4.57 0.13 1.58
N GLN A 132 4.71 0.74 2.75
CA GLN A 132 4.52 2.15 2.98
C GLN A 132 5.87 2.87 3.15
N ALA A 133 6.86 2.19 3.73
CA ALA A 133 8.22 2.68 3.86
C ALA A 133 9.24 1.54 3.93
N PHE A 134 10.49 1.83 3.57
CA PHE A 134 11.62 0.95 3.79
C PHE A 134 12.90 1.77 4.00
N ASP A 135 13.84 1.24 4.79
CA ASP A 135 15.16 1.78 5.07
C ASP A 135 16.20 0.67 4.94
N PHE A 136 17.02 0.72 3.90
CA PHE A 136 18.13 -0.19 3.70
C PHE A 136 19.47 0.50 3.99
N GLU A 137 20.30 -0.18 4.78
CA GLU A 137 21.73 0.13 4.85
C GLU A 137 22.43 -0.39 3.59
N PHE A 138 23.26 0.45 2.97
CA PHE A 138 24.10 -0.05 1.89
C PHE A 138 25.25 -0.88 2.44
N GLN A 139 25.28 -2.15 2.03
CA GLN A 139 26.46 -3.01 2.15
C GLN A 139 26.81 -3.56 0.77
N LYS A 140 28.10 -3.49 0.41
CA LYS A 140 28.59 -4.06 -0.85
C LYS A 140 28.29 -5.56 -0.91
N GLY A 141 27.50 -5.96 -1.89
CA GLY A 141 27.15 -7.37 -2.15
C GLY A 141 25.79 -7.82 -1.61
N ASN A 142 25.10 -6.99 -0.82
CA ASN A 142 23.78 -7.34 -0.27
C ASN A 142 22.68 -6.85 -1.17
N SER A 143 21.67 -7.68 -1.44
CA SER A 143 20.50 -7.29 -2.23
C SER A 143 19.66 -6.22 -1.55
N TYR A 144 18.86 -5.51 -2.34
CA TYR A 144 17.76 -4.72 -1.83
C TYR A 144 16.47 -5.51 -2.03
N ALA A 145 16.07 -6.24 -0.99
CA ALA A 145 14.93 -7.11 -1.07
C ALA A 145 14.14 -7.17 0.23
N VAL A 146 12.83 -6.98 0.12
CA VAL A 146 11.87 -6.98 1.23
C VAL A 146 10.59 -7.68 0.79
N ASN A 147 9.92 -8.34 1.72
CA ASN A 147 8.62 -8.97 1.54
C ASN A 147 7.69 -8.61 2.69
N ALA A 148 6.56 -7.98 2.38
CA ALA A 148 5.51 -7.66 3.34
C ALA A 148 4.25 -8.45 3.02
N TYR A 149 3.76 -9.23 3.97
CA TYR A 149 2.60 -10.11 3.78
C TYR A 149 1.87 -10.37 5.09
N ALA A 150 0.66 -10.92 4.98
CA ALA A 150 -0.09 -11.46 6.11
C ALA A 150 0.01 -12.99 6.11
N GLU A 151 0.00 -13.56 7.30
CA GLU A 151 -0.09 -15.00 7.56
C GLU A 151 -0.99 -15.23 8.78
N ASP A 152 -1.33 -16.50 9.01
CA ASP A 152 -2.18 -16.95 10.12
C ASP A 152 -3.53 -16.22 10.18
N GLU A 153 -4.16 -15.98 9.02
CA GLU A 153 -5.49 -15.39 8.96
C GLU A 153 -6.54 -16.36 9.52
N ASP A 154 -7.23 -15.95 10.58
CA ASP A 154 -8.38 -16.64 11.13
C ASP A 154 -9.47 -15.63 11.57
N CYS A 155 -10.58 -16.12 12.13
CA CYS A 155 -11.66 -15.26 12.59
C CYS A 155 -11.27 -14.37 13.79
N ASP A 156 -10.15 -14.65 14.46
CA ASP A 156 -9.67 -13.93 15.63
C ASP A 156 -8.56 -12.92 15.26
N GLY A 157 -7.91 -13.05 14.10
CA GLY A 157 -6.93 -12.07 13.63
C GLY A 157 -6.07 -12.53 12.45
N PHE A 158 -4.90 -11.89 12.35
CA PHE A 158 -3.84 -12.19 11.38
C PHE A 158 -2.51 -11.62 11.90
N THR A 159 -1.40 -12.16 11.40
CA THR A 159 -0.05 -11.64 11.67
C THR A 159 0.51 -10.95 10.43
N ILE A 160 1.10 -9.77 10.61
CA ILE A 160 1.79 -9.05 9.54
C ILE A 160 3.29 -9.30 9.64
N HIS A 161 3.87 -9.81 8.55
CA HIS A 161 5.29 -10.08 8.40
C HIS A 161 5.94 -9.03 7.51
N VAL A 162 7.17 -8.64 7.86
CA VAL A 162 8.03 -7.80 7.02
C VAL A 162 9.44 -8.35 7.06
N ASP A 163 9.79 -9.08 6.02
CA ASP A 163 11.02 -9.86 5.97
C ASP A 163 12.05 -9.21 5.05
N ALA A 164 13.30 -9.17 5.50
CA ALA A 164 14.43 -8.88 4.64
C ALA A 164 14.83 -10.17 3.89
N LEU A 165 14.99 -10.09 2.56
CA LEU A 165 15.32 -11.25 1.74
C LEU A 165 16.77 -11.18 1.24
N HIS A 166 17.34 -12.33 0.88
CA HIS A 166 18.62 -12.44 0.17
C HIS A 166 19.79 -11.67 0.81
N GLY A 167 19.85 -11.66 2.15
CA GLY A 167 20.90 -10.97 2.91
C GLY A 167 20.77 -9.44 2.93
N ALA A 168 19.62 -8.89 2.54
CA ALA A 168 19.37 -7.46 2.61
C ALA A 168 19.48 -6.93 4.05
N ARG A 169 20.10 -5.75 4.22
CA ARG A 169 20.15 -5.05 5.50
C ARG A 169 19.00 -4.06 5.62
N LEU A 170 17.81 -4.59 5.89
CA LEU A 170 16.63 -3.78 6.16
C LEU A 170 16.68 -3.28 7.61
N ASN A 171 16.97 -2.00 7.81
CA ASN A 171 17.00 -1.37 9.14
C ASN A 171 15.59 -1.21 9.70
N SER A 172 14.66 -0.79 8.84
CA SER A 172 13.25 -0.66 9.17
C SER A 172 12.40 -0.72 7.92
N ALA A 173 11.13 -1.05 8.11
CA ALA A 173 10.09 -0.94 7.10
C ALA A 173 8.77 -0.59 7.76
N MET A 174 7.88 0.01 6.98
CA MET A 174 6.49 0.24 7.36
C MET A 174 5.60 -0.36 6.31
N VAL A 175 4.47 -0.85 6.77
CA VAL A 175 3.43 -1.40 5.92
C VAL A 175 2.11 -0.76 6.30
N SER A 176 1.25 -0.67 5.31
CA SER A 176 -0.17 -0.44 5.54
C SER A 176 -0.93 -1.65 5.03
N TRP A 177 -2.10 -1.90 5.61
CA TRP A 177 -2.93 -3.01 5.18
C TRP A 177 -4.42 -2.67 5.21
N VAL A 178 -5.17 -3.48 4.50
CA VAL A 178 -6.62 -3.37 4.31
C VAL A 178 -7.18 -4.78 4.52
N VAL A 179 -8.10 -4.97 5.47
CA VAL A 179 -8.56 -6.31 5.92
C VAL A 179 -10.08 -6.50 5.92
N TYR A 180 -10.66 -7.22 4.97
CA TYR A 180 -12.13 -7.38 4.88
C TYR A 180 -12.53 -8.82 5.17
N GLU A 181 -13.73 -9.03 5.67
CA GLU A 181 -14.30 -10.38 5.73
C GLU A 181 -14.29 -11.03 4.34
N GLN A 182 -13.95 -12.31 4.25
CA GLN A 182 -13.85 -12.98 2.97
C GLN A 182 -15.18 -12.93 2.17
N ASP A 183 -15.02 -12.66 0.87
CA ASP A 183 -16.07 -12.60 -0.17
C ASP A 183 -17.17 -11.54 0.03
N PRO A 184 -16.86 -10.25 0.28
CA PRO A 184 -17.86 -9.21 0.20
C PRO A 184 -18.29 -9.07 -1.27
N PRO A 185 -19.59 -8.90 -1.55
CA PRO A 185 -20.03 -8.58 -2.90
C PRO A 185 -19.32 -7.33 -3.38
N GLY A 186 -18.75 -7.39 -4.59
CA GLY A 186 -18.08 -6.25 -5.21
C GLY A 186 -16.66 -5.94 -4.72
N ILE A 187 -16.01 -6.78 -3.91
CA ILE A 187 -14.58 -6.57 -3.55
C ILE A 187 -13.74 -7.81 -3.84
N MET A 188 -12.78 -7.66 -4.74
CA MET A 188 -11.78 -8.67 -5.06
C MET A 188 -10.39 -8.18 -4.70
N SER A 189 -9.53 -9.05 -4.20
CA SER A 189 -8.12 -8.74 -3.96
C SER A 189 -7.25 -9.92 -4.34
N GLY A 190 -5.96 -9.65 -4.49
CA GLY A 190 -4.99 -10.68 -4.73
C GLY A 190 -3.57 -10.14 -4.77
N ARG A 191 -2.65 -11.06 -5.03
CA ARG A 191 -1.22 -10.81 -5.16
C ARG A 191 -0.77 -11.26 -6.54
N LEU A 192 0.02 -10.42 -7.20
CA LEU A 192 0.58 -10.70 -8.52
C LEU A 192 2.10 -10.68 -8.43
N ASN A 193 2.73 -11.83 -8.67
CA ASN A 193 4.19 -11.97 -8.72
C ASN A 193 4.74 -11.73 -10.13
N PHE A 194 5.56 -10.71 -10.32
CA PHE A 194 6.19 -10.35 -11.58
C PHE A 194 7.65 -10.77 -11.57
N GLU A 195 8.00 -11.57 -12.56
CA GLU A 195 9.35 -12.05 -12.82
C GLU A 195 9.64 -11.88 -14.31
N THR A 196 10.91 -11.93 -14.70
CA THR A 196 11.32 -11.90 -16.12
C THR A 196 10.90 -10.60 -16.85
N PHE A 197 11.40 -9.45 -16.38
CA PHE A 197 11.18 -8.16 -17.03
C PHE A 197 11.82 -8.08 -18.41
N LYS A 198 11.05 -7.71 -19.44
CA LYS A 198 11.51 -7.66 -20.84
C LYS A 198 11.28 -6.31 -21.47
N LYS A 199 12.19 -5.90 -22.36
CA LYS A 199 11.99 -4.71 -23.20
C LYS A 199 10.80 -4.93 -24.13
N ARG A 200 10.07 -3.85 -24.46
CA ARG A 200 9.10 -3.90 -25.54
C ARG A 200 9.80 -4.20 -26.87
N GLN A 201 9.16 -4.99 -27.71
CA GLN A 201 9.72 -5.31 -29.03
C GLN A 201 9.91 -4.02 -29.83
N GLY A 202 11.11 -3.81 -30.37
CA GLY A 202 11.45 -2.62 -31.16
C GLY A 202 11.84 -1.38 -30.34
N ASP A 203 11.89 -1.46 -29.01
CA ASP A 203 12.43 -0.37 -28.18
C ASP A 203 13.95 -0.28 -28.33
N ASN A 204 14.39 0.67 -29.17
CA ASN A 204 15.79 1.00 -29.43
C ASN A 204 16.27 2.18 -28.58
N SER A 205 15.52 2.60 -27.56
CA SER A 205 15.95 3.68 -26.70
C SER A 205 17.24 3.30 -25.96
N LYS A 206 18.06 4.33 -25.67
CA LYS A 206 19.31 4.17 -24.91
C LYS A 206 19.06 3.59 -23.51
N TRP A 207 17.88 3.86 -22.94
CA TRP A 207 17.47 3.45 -21.61
C TRP A 207 16.08 2.81 -21.66
N PRO A 208 15.99 1.59 -22.18
CA PRO A 208 14.69 0.97 -22.44
C PRO A 208 13.98 0.59 -21.15
N GLU A 209 12.69 0.77 -21.18
CA GLU A 209 11.78 0.26 -20.17
C GLU A 209 11.64 -1.25 -20.34
N LYS A 210 11.58 -1.96 -19.22
CA LYS A 210 11.39 -3.39 -19.14
C LYS A 210 10.12 -3.65 -18.35
N HIS A 211 9.18 -4.32 -18.99
CA HIS A 211 7.83 -4.53 -18.51
C HIS A 211 7.60 -5.99 -18.15
N CYS A 212 6.71 -6.20 -17.19
CA CYS A 212 6.08 -7.49 -16.93
C CYS A 212 4.60 -7.21 -16.65
N VAL A 213 3.74 -7.63 -17.59
CA VAL A 213 2.31 -7.29 -17.58
C VAL A 213 1.50 -8.52 -17.19
N LYS A 214 0.52 -8.33 -16.30
CA LYS A 214 -0.46 -9.36 -15.95
C LYS A 214 -1.88 -8.82 -16.08
N LEU A 215 -2.66 -9.49 -16.94
CA LEU A 215 -4.10 -9.27 -17.09
C LEU A 215 -4.88 -10.07 -16.04
N LYS A 216 -5.89 -9.44 -15.45
CA LYS A 216 -6.91 -10.07 -14.63
C LYS A 216 -8.30 -9.77 -15.14
N LYS A 217 -9.06 -10.84 -15.39
CA LYS A 217 -10.46 -10.80 -15.80
C LYS A 217 -11.34 -10.89 -14.55
N LEU A 218 -12.39 -10.08 -14.51
CA LEU A 218 -13.34 -9.99 -13.41
C LEU A 218 -14.61 -10.81 -13.67
N GLY A 219 -14.73 -11.42 -14.85
CA GLY A 219 -15.92 -12.19 -15.23
C GLY A 219 -17.08 -11.25 -15.53
N GLU A 220 -18.18 -11.42 -14.81
CA GLU A 220 -19.40 -10.61 -14.95
C GLU A 220 -19.33 -9.28 -14.19
N TRP A 221 -18.37 -9.14 -13.27
CA TRP A 221 -18.18 -7.94 -12.46
C TRP A 221 -17.61 -6.77 -13.27
N GLN A 222 -18.13 -5.57 -13.03
CA GLN A 222 -17.64 -4.33 -13.63
C GLN A 222 -16.72 -3.57 -12.67
N LEU A 223 -15.50 -3.26 -13.10
CA LEU A 223 -14.51 -2.54 -12.32
C LEU A 223 -14.91 -1.08 -12.13
N THR A 224 -15.12 -0.68 -10.88
CA THR A 224 -15.34 0.72 -10.50
C THR A 224 -14.04 1.39 -10.07
N ARG A 225 -13.20 0.67 -9.30
CA ARG A 225 -11.95 1.22 -8.78
C ARG A 225 -10.91 0.14 -8.53
N LEU A 226 -9.65 0.46 -8.82
CA LEU A 226 -8.51 -0.41 -8.54
C LEU A 226 -7.48 0.32 -7.67
N TYR A 227 -7.07 -0.35 -6.61
CA TYR A 227 -5.95 0.03 -5.76
C TYR A 227 -4.85 -1.02 -5.90
N ALA A 228 -3.61 -0.60 -6.08
CA ALA A 228 -2.46 -1.48 -6.20
C ALA A 228 -1.25 -0.86 -5.49
N GLY A 229 -0.41 -1.70 -4.89
CA GLY A 229 0.79 -1.28 -4.20
C GLY A 229 1.79 -2.41 -4.12
N VAL A 230 3.07 -2.06 -4.06
CA VAL A 230 4.15 -3.05 -3.95
C VAL A 230 4.11 -3.70 -2.56
N SER A 231 4.09 -5.03 -2.50
CA SER A 231 4.21 -5.82 -1.26
C SER A 231 5.60 -6.45 -1.13
N LYS A 232 6.24 -6.77 -2.25
CA LYS A 232 7.57 -7.40 -2.30
C LYS A 232 8.39 -6.85 -3.45
N PHE A 233 9.69 -6.74 -3.26
CA PHE A 233 10.62 -6.57 -4.38
C PHE A 233 11.99 -7.17 -4.09
N ASN A 234 12.76 -7.41 -5.16
CA ASN A 234 14.14 -7.85 -5.10
C ASN A 234 14.94 -7.19 -6.24
N PHE A 235 15.86 -6.30 -5.89
CA PHE A 235 16.78 -5.64 -6.83
C PHE A 235 18.22 -6.05 -6.60
N ASP A 236 18.96 -6.13 -7.71
CA ASP A 236 20.42 -6.22 -7.68
C ASP A 236 21.02 -4.92 -7.13
N PRO A 237 21.92 -5.00 -6.15
CA PRO A 237 22.42 -3.81 -5.46
C PRO A 237 23.48 -3.02 -6.22
N ARG A 238 23.95 -3.52 -7.36
CA ARG A 238 24.95 -2.83 -8.18
C ARG A 238 24.34 -1.68 -8.97
N TRP A 239 23.02 -1.70 -9.17
CA TRP A 239 22.27 -0.81 -10.05
C TRP A 239 21.20 -0.07 -9.27
N ASN A 240 20.80 1.09 -9.80
CA ASN A 240 19.76 1.90 -9.16
C ASN A 240 18.44 1.13 -9.08
N LEU A 241 17.63 1.47 -8.07
CA LEU A 241 16.34 0.85 -7.81
C LEU A 241 15.29 1.68 -8.52
N ARG A 242 14.72 1.13 -9.59
CA ARG A 242 13.70 1.82 -10.36
C ARG A 242 12.51 0.92 -10.63
N MET A 243 11.35 1.36 -10.17
CA MET A 243 10.10 0.63 -10.26
C MET A 243 8.96 1.59 -10.50
N ALA A 244 8.04 1.19 -11.37
CA ALA A 244 6.71 1.75 -11.47
C ALA A 244 5.69 0.61 -11.57
N VAL A 245 4.58 0.75 -10.86
CA VAL A 245 3.39 -0.09 -11.00
C VAL A 245 2.36 0.74 -11.75
N ASN A 246 2.12 0.38 -13.00
CA ASN A 246 1.11 1.01 -13.84
C ASN A 246 -0.13 0.14 -13.87
N VAL A 247 -1.30 0.76 -13.78
CA VAL A 247 -2.59 0.08 -13.88
C VAL A 247 -3.34 0.55 -15.11
N ASN A 248 -3.87 -0.40 -15.87
CA ASN A 248 -4.72 -0.13 -17.03
C ASN A 248 -6.07 -0.81 -16.80
N CYS A 249 -7.12 -0.02 -16.60
CA CYS A 249 -8.45 -0.51 -16.24
C CYS A 249 -9.35 -0.60 -17.48
N GLN A 250 -10.13 -1.67 -17.54
CA GLN A 250 -11.22 -1.90 -18.50
C GLN A 250 -12.48 -2.29 -17.72
N ASP A 251 -13.64 -2.32 -18.38
CA ASP A 251 -14.92 -2.56 -17.70
C ASP A 251 -14.93 -3.89 -16.93
N SER A 252 -14.51 -5.00 -17.53
CA SER A 252 -14.52 -6.33 -16.87
C SER A 252 -13.13 -6.94 -16.68
N SER A 253 -12.09 -6.12 -16.75
CA SER A 253 -10.71 -6.56 -16.55
C SER A 253 -9.77 -5.42 -16.20
N PHE A 254 -8.59 -5.75 -15.70
CA PHE A 254 -7.51 -4.79 -15.55
C PHE A 254 -6.17 -5.44 -15.80
N GLU A 255 -5.20 -4.63 -16.22
CA GLU A 255 -3.81 -5.03 -16.32
C GLU A 255 -2.99 -4.29 -15.28
N ILE A 256 -2.08 -5.02 -14.64
CA ILE A 256 -1.01 -4.43 -13.84
C ILE A 256 0.29 -4.66 -14.59
N ASP A 257 0.99 -3.57 -14.90
CA ASP A 257 2.30 -3.55 -15.54
C ASP A 257 3.35 -3.11 -14.51
N ALA A 258 4.19 -4.06 -14.09
CA ALA A 258 5.39 -3.74 -13.34
C ALA A 258 6.49 -3.35 -14.32
N CYS A 259 6.98 -2.12 -14.22
CA CYS A 259 7.99 -1.55 -15.08
C CYS A 259 9.27 -1.21 -14.31
N THR A 260 10.42 -1.51 -14.90
CA THR A 260 11.74 -1.07 -14.46
C THR A 260 12.52 -0.54 -15.66
N TRP A 261 13.39 0.44 -15.48
CA TRP A 261 14.05 1.11 -16.61
C TRP A 261 15.54 1.34 -16.40
N ALA A 262 16.18 1.78 -17.49
CA ALA A 262 17.60 2.06 -17.57
C ALA A 262 18.45 0.84 -17.15
N ASP A 263 19.44 1.06 -16.27
CA ASP A 263 20.39 0.05 -15.80
C ASP A 263 19.88 -0.81 -14.63
N SER A 264 18.69 -0.53 -14.10
CA SER A 264 18.11 -1.25 -12.95
C SER A 264 17.96 -2.74 -13.26
N VAL A 265 18.31 -3.61 -12.32
CA VAL A 265 18.07 -5.06 -12.46
C VAL A 265 17.11 -5.50 -11.37
N CYS A 266 15.83 -5.61 -11.75
CA CYS A 266 14.76 -6.13 -10.90
C CYS A 266 14.60 -7.64 -11.13
N ASN A 267 14.81 -8.44 -10.08
CA ASN A 267 14.70 -9.89 -10.15
C ASN A 267 13.23 -10.34 -10.01
N SER A 268 12.51 -9.75 -9.06
CA SER A 268 11.11 -10.08 -8.78
C SER A 268 10.38 -8.93 -8.08
N VAL A 269 9.08 -8.85 -8.29
CA VAL A 269 8.17 -7.90 -7.63
C VAL A 269 6.88 -8.59 -7.30
N GLU A 270 6.27 -8.27 -6.17
CA GLU A 270 4.87 -8.60 -5.93
C GLU A 270 4.07 -7.31 -5.76
N VAL A 271 2.92 -7.26 -6.44
CA VAL A 271 1.93 -6.20 -6.27
C VAL A 271 0.68 -6.82 -5.66
N SER A 272 0.28 -6.30 -4.51
CA SER A 272 -1.01 -6.59 -3.90
C SER A 272 -2.04 -5.59 -4.44
N TYR A 273 -3.28 -6.04 -4.69
CA TYR A 273 -4.33 -5.17 -5.24
C TYR A 273 -5.68 -5.36 -4.55
N ILE A 274 -6.54 -4.35 -4.66
CA ILE A 274 -7.96 -4.36 -4.32
C ILE A 274 -8.74 -3.79 -5.51
N ALA A 275 -9.63 -4.58 -6.07
CA ALA A 275 -10.58 -4.20 -7.10
C ALA A 275 -11.99 -4.08 -6.47
N VAL A 276 -12.57 -2.88 -6.56
CA VAL A 276 -13.95 -2.60 -6.20
C VAL A 276 -14.79 -2.68 -7.46
N CYS A 277 -15.81 -3.51 -7.44
CA CYS A 277 -16.63 -3.88 -8.58
C CYS A 277 -18.12 -3.73 -8.26
N ILE A 278 -18.93 -3.62 -9.32
CA ILE A 278 -20.40 -3.63 -9.29
C ILE A 278 -20.95 -4.68 -10.25
#